data_AF-A0A535J1W7-F1
#
_entry.id   AF-A0A535J1W7-F1
#
_cell.length_a   1.000
_cell.length_b   1.000
_cell.length_c   1.000
_cell.angle_alpha   90.00
_cell.angle_beta   90.00
_cell.angle_gamma   90.00
#
_symmetry.space_group_name_H-M   'P 1'
#
loop_
_entity.id
_entity.type
_entity.pdbx_description
1 polymer ?
#
loop_
_entity_poly.entity_id
_entity_poly.type
_entity_poly.pdbx_seq_one_letter_code
_entity_poly.pdbx_strand_id
1 'polypeptide(L)'
;MTVDLLQCFPHDDPAFRASAETLLRSSVLDDPRELQQRLRRSYPNAVVRRQHPLAVLSDGPRVWYVYRDGHYVTPSDEEMVASTDAALRGAGAA
;
A
#
# COMPACT_ATOMS: atom_id res chain seq x y z
N MET A 1 -19.35 13.72 3.09
CA MET A 1 -18.55 12.65 3.71
C MET A 1 -17.28 12.53 2.91
N THR A 2 -16.15 12.95 3.47
CA THR A 2 -14.85 12.84 2.80
C THR A 2 -14.48 11.37 2.79
N VAL A 3 -14.33 10.76 1.63
CA VAL A 3 -13.96 9.35 1.52
C VAL A 3 -12.46 9.25 1.77
N ASP A 4 -12.05 8.49 2.80
CA ASP A 4 -10.65 8.18 3.03
C ASP A 4 -10.19 7.10 2.04
N LEU A 5 -9.21 7.42 1.20
CA LEU A 5 -8.59 6.46 0.28
C LEU A 5 -7.38 5.79 0.97
N LEU A 6 -7.31 4.45 0.89
CA LEU A 6 -6.17 3.68 1.38
C LEU A 6 -5.27 3.23 0.24
N GLN A 7 -4.01 3.64 0.29
CA GLN A 7 -2.98 3.13 -0.59
C GLN A 7 -2.11 2.13 0.17
N CYS A 8 -2.38 0.85 -0.05
CA CYS A 8 -1.71 -0.25 0.65
C CYS A 8 -0.47 -0.74 -0.11
N PHE A 9 0.58 -1.04 0.66
CA PHE A 9 1.84 -1.61 0.20
C PHE A 9 2.17 -2.85 1.04
N PRO A 10 2.54 -3.98 0.40
CA PRO A 10 2.71 -4.14 -1.05
C PRO A 10 1.36 -4.16 -1.81
N HIS A 11 1.37 -3.81 -3.10
CA HIS A 11 0.14 -3.62 -3.88
C HIS A 11 -0.59 -4.92 -4.24
N ASP A 12 0.15 -6.02 -4.28
CA ASP A 12 -0.24 -7.37 -4.65
C ASP A 12 -0.68 -8.23 -3.44
N ASP A 13 -0.83 -7.62 -2.26
CA ASP A 13 -1.41 -8.26 -1.07
C ASP A 13 -2.89 -7.88 -0.88
N PRO A 14 -3.83 -8.63 -1.48
CA PRO A 14 -5.26 -8.35 -1.37
C PRO A 14 -5.81 -8.61 0.04
N ALA A 15 -5.21 -9.54 0.79
CA ALA A 15 -5.67 -9.89 2.14
C ALA A 15 -5.39 -8.75 3.13
N PHE A 16 -4.20 -8.14 3.01
CA PHE A 16 -3.84 -6.96 3.78
C PHE A 16 -4.74 -5.76 3.43
N ARG A 17 -4.94 -5.49 2.13
CA ARG A 17 -5.84 -4.42 1.68
C ARG A 17 -7.24 -4.59 2.23
N ALA A 18 -7.83 -5.78 2.09
CA ALA A 18 -9.17 -6.06 2.59
C ALA A 18 -9.28 -5.89 4.12
N SER A 19 -8.24 -6.26 4.86
CA SER A 19 -8.16 -6.06 6.31
C SER A 19 -8.17 -4.57 6.68
N ALA A 20 -7.33 -3.77 6.02
CA ALA A 20 -7.25 -2.33 6.25
C ALA A 20 -8.55 -1.60 5.92
N GLU A 21 -9.15 -1.92 4.76
CA GLU A 21 -10.43 -1.34 4.36
C GLU A 21 -11.59 -1.75 5.28
N THR A 22 -11.60 -3.00 5.76
CA THR A 22 -12.64 -3.46 6.70
C THR A 22 -12.56 -2.70 8.01
N LEU A 23 -11.35 -2.47 8.53
CA LEU A 23 -11.14 -1.66 9.73
C LEU A 23 -11.61 -0.22 9.51
N LEU A 24 -11.29 0.38 8.36
CA LEU A 24 -11.72 1.73 8.01
C LEU A 24 -13.25 1.85 7.85
N ARG A 25 -13.92 0.84 7.27
CA ARG A 25 -15.40 0.84 7.13
C ARG A 25 -16.12 0.58 8.45
N SER A 26 -15.53 -0.24 9.32
CA SER A 26 -16.14 -0.63 10.60
C SER A 26 -16.15 0.48 11.66
N SER A 27 -15.41 1.56 11.45
CA SER A 27 -15.31 2.68 12.39
C SER A 27 -14.93 3.97 11.69
N VAL A 28 -15.52 5.09 12.11
CA VAL A 28 -15.03 6.42 11.73
C VAL A 28 -13.66 6.61 12.38
N LEU A 29 -12.60 6.69 11.59
CA LEU A 29 -11.22 6.87 12.05
C LEU A 29 -10.71 8.23 11.56
N ASP A 30 -10.46 9.17 12.46
CA ASP A 30 -9.94 10.49 12.11
C ASP A 30 -8.40 10.57 12.16
N ASP A 31 -7.77 9.62 12.88
CA ASP A 31 -6.32 9.54 13.06
C ASP A 31 -5.74 8.23 12.46
N PRO A 32 -4.77 8.30 11.53
CA PRO A 32 -4.06 7.13 11.02
C PRO A 32 -3.41 6.26 12.12
N ARG A 33 -3.07 6.84 13.29
CA ARG A 33 -2.50 6.07 14.40
C ARG A 33 -3.46 5.01 14.93
N GLU A 34 -4.76 5.25 14.89
CA GLU A 34 -5.77 4.29 15.34
C GLU A 34 -5.85 3.10 14.40
N LEU A 35 -5.87 3.35 13.08
CA LEU A 35 -5.82 2.28 12.08
C LEU A 35 -4.53 1.45 12.24
N GLN A 36 -3.39 2.11 12.48
CA GLN A 36 -2.12 1.43 12.70
C GLN A 36 -2.17 0.50 13.91
N GLN A 37 -2.68 0.95 15.05
CA GLN A 37 -2.76 0.11 16.25
C GLN A 37 -3.63 -1.13 16.04
N ARG A 38 -4.72 -1.01 15.28
CA ARG A 38 -5.61 -2.13 14.97
C ARG A 38 -4.96 -3.10 13.99
N LEU A 39 -4.32 -2.60 12.93
CA LEU A 39 -3.60 -3.42 11.96
C LEU A 39 -2.47 -4.22 12.61
N ARG A 40 -1.77 -3.62 13.59
CA ARG A 40 -0.67 -4.28 14.31
C ARG A 40 -1.05 -5.53 15.11
N ARG A 41 -2.35 -5.78 15.31
CA ARG A 41 -2.82 -7.03 15.92
C ARG A 41 -2.59 -8.24 15.01
N SER A 42 -2.66 -8.04 13.69
CA SER A 42 -2.47 -9.08 12.68
C SER A 42 -1.20 -8.88 11.85
N TYR A 43 -0.72 -7.64 11.74
CA TYR A 43 0.44 -7.23 10.94
C TYR A 43 1.38 -6.39 11.83
N PRO A 44 2.22 -7.03 12.67
CA PRO A 44 2.95 -6.34 13.76
C PRO A 44 3.81 -5.15 13.31
N ASN A 45 4.32 -5.20 12.08
CA ASN A 45 5.18 -4.18 11.51
C ASN A 45 4.40 -3.06 10.79
N ALA A 46 3.06 -3.12 10.77
CA ALA A 46 2.27 -2.19 9.99
C ALA A 46 2.48 -0.74 10.43
N VAL A 47 2.58 0.14 9.43
CA VAL A 47 2.73 1.59 9.59
C VAL A 47 1.71 2.29 8.72
N VAL A 48 0.99 3.26 9.31
CA VAL A 48 0.02 4.09 8.59
C VAL A 48 0.51 5.54 8.61
N ARG A 49 0.56 6.16 7.44
CA ARG A 49 0.99 7.55 7.26
C ARG A 49 -0.09 8.33 6.55
N ARG A 50 -0.37 9.53 7.06
CA ARG A 50 -1.22 10.49 6.37
C ARG A 50 -0.49 11.00 5.13
N GLN A 51 -1.21 11.24 4.04
CA GLN A 51 -0.65 11.97 2.91
C GLN A 51 -0.15 13.34 3.37
N HIS A 52 1.01 13.74 2.83
CA HIS A 52 1.61 15.02 3.15
C HIS A 52 0.70 16.16 2.67
N PRO A 53 0.51 17.24 3.45
CA PRO A 53 -0.38 18.36 3.09
C PRO A 53 -0.09 18.97 1.71
N LEU A 54 1.17 19.00 1.29
CA LEU A 54 1.59 19.52 -0.03
C LEU A 54 1.16 18.63 -1.21
N ALA A 55 0.79 17.37 -0.95
CA ALA A 55 0.29 16.44 -1.95
C ALA A 55 -1.26 16.37 -1.97
N VAL A 56 -1.92 17.16 -1.12
CA VAL A 56 -3.38 17.25 -1.08
C VAL A 56 -3.83 18.26 -2.14
N LEU A 57 -4.60 17.80 -3.12
CA LEU A 57 -5.39 18.69 -3.97
C LEU A 57 -6.47 19.34 -3.10
N SER A 58 -6.74 20.64 -3.25
CA SER A 58 -7.55 21.45 -2.32
C SER A 58 -8.93 20.86 -1.97
N ASP A 59 -9.51 20.01 -2.84
CA ASP A 59 -10.79 19.30 -2.64
C ASP A 59 -10.66 17.76 -2.78
N GLY A 60 -9.44 17.24 -2.68
CA GLY A 60 -9.15 15.82 -2.84
C GLY A 60 -9.57 14.97 -1.64
N PRO A 61 -9.84 13.67 -1.85
CA PRO A 61 -10.04 12.73 -0.75
C PRO A 61 -8.79 12.68 0.13
N ARG A 62 -9.00 12.40 1.43
CA ARG A 62 -7.89 12.20 2.35
C ARG A 62 -7.26 10.84 2.05
N VAL A 63 -5.97 10.84 1.68
CA VAL A 63 -5.26 9.59 1.37
C VAL A 63 -4.40 9.18 2.56
N TRP A 64 -4.46 7.91 2.95
CA TRP A 64 -3.51 7.29 3.89
C TRP A 64 -2.68 6.22 3.18
N TYR A 65 -1.37 6.30 3.36
CA TYR A 65 -0.42 5.29 2.93
C TYR A 65 -0.29 4.24 4.03
N VAL A 66 -0.49 2.97 3.68
CA VAL A 66 -0.53 1.85 4.60
C VAL A 66 0.54 0.85 4.19
N TYR A 67 1.56 0.68 5.03
CA TYR A 67 2.67 -0.24 4.79
C TYR A 67 2.54 -1.45 5.69
N ARG A 68 2.50 -2.66 5.12
CA ARG A 68 2.40 -3.91 5.89
C ARG A 68 3.62 -4.17 6.75
N ASP A 69 4.80 -3.99 6.17
CA ASP A 69 6.08 -4.38 6.76
C ASP A 69 6.83 -3.20 7.40
N GLY A 70 6.21 -2.03 7.45
CA GLY A 70 6.75 -0.84 8.11
C GLY A 70 7.76 -0.04 7.30
N HIS A 71 8.07 -0.48 6.09
CA HIS A 71 8.92 0.18 5.10
C HIS A 71 8.32 0.00 3.70
N TYR A 72 8.69 0.87 2.77
CA TYR A 72 8.41 0.64 1.37
C TYR A 72 9.30 -0.51 0.90
N VAL A 73 8.69 -1.66 0.60
CA VAL A 73 9.37 -2.75 -0.09
C VAL A 73 9.32 -2.38 -1.58
N THR A 74 10.41 -1.82 -2.12
CA THR A 74 10.63 -1.85 -3.57
C THR A 74 10.64 -3.32 -3.97
N PRO A 75 10.03 -3.74 -5.10
CA PRO A 75 10.38 -5.05 -5.65
C PRO A 75 11.90 -5.08 -5.75
N SER A 76 12.52 -6.05 -5.09
CA SER A 76 13.97 -6.18 -5.07
C SER A 76 14.47 -6.15 -6.52
N ASP A 77 15.57 -5.46 -6.81
CA ASP A 77 16.16 -5.39 -8.16
C ASP A 77 16.29 -6.77 -8.84
N GLU A 78 16.34 -7.83 -8.04
CA GLU A 78 16.33 -9.26 -8.39
C GLU A 78 15.15 -9.68 -9.30
N GLU A 79 13.94 -9.16 -9.07
CA GLU A 79 12.75 -9.50 -9.88
C GLU A 79 12.73 -8.74 -11.23
N MET A 80 13.40 -7.59 -11.32
CA MET A 80 13.48 -6.81 -12.57
C MET A 80 14.43 -7.46 -13.59
N VAL A 81 15.44 -8.20 -13.12
CA VAL A 81 16.38 -8.92 -14.00
C VAL A 81 15.75 -10.17 -14.65
N ALA A 82 14.77 -10.80 -13.97
CA ALA A 82 14.08 -11.98 -14.50
C ALA A 82 13.12 -11.65 -15.66
N SER A 83 12.55 -10.43 -15.68
CA SER A 83 11.68 -9.99 -16.77
C SER A 83 12.43 -9.59 -18.04
N THR A 84 13.75 -9.34 -17.97
CA THR A 84 14.56 -8.96 -19.14
C THR A 84 15.16 -10.18 -19.89
N ASP A 85 15.42 -11.30 -19.20
CA ASP A 85 15.99 -12.51 -19.82
C ASP A 85 15.02 -13.23 -20.78
N ALA A 86 13.71 -13.13 -20.53
CA ALA A 86 12.69 -13.75 -21.37
C ALA A 86 12.53 -13.07 -22.75
N ALA A 87 12.82 -11.77 -22.85
CA ALA A 87 12.66 -11.00 -24.08
C ALA A 87 13.78 -11.26 -25.11
N LEU A 88 14.99 -11.62 -24.65
CA LEU A 88 16.14 -11.83 -25.54
C LEU A 88 16.22 -13.25 -26.13
N ARG A 89 15.52 -14.25 -25.57
CA ARG A 89 15.53 -15.64 -26.10
C ARG A 89 14.53 -15.91 -27.22
N GLY A 90 13.66 -14.95 -27.57
CA GLY A 90 12.63 -15.11 -28.61
C GLY A 90 13.00 -14.60 -30.00
N ALA A 91 14.11 -13.87 -30.16
CA ALA A 91 14.47 -13.18 -31.41
C ALA A 91 15.67 -13.83 -32.13
N GLY A 92 15.57 -15.12 -32.44
CA GLY A 92 16.67 -15.83 -33.10
C GLY A 92 16.33 -17.23 -33.60
N ALA A 93 15.27 -17.37 -34.40
CA ALA A 93 15.08 -18.55 -35.25
C ALA A 93 14.18 -18.18 -36.45
N ALA A 94 14.80 -17.69 -37.51
CA ALA A 94 14.30 -17.77 -38.89
C ALA A 94 15.49 -17.64 -39.84
#